data_AF-A0A7X6TGP5-F1
#
_entry.id   AF-A0A7X6TGP5-F1
#
_cell.length_a   1.000
_cell.length_b   1.000
_cell.length_c   1.000
_cell.angle_alpha   90.00
_cell.angle_beta   90.00
_cell.angle_gamma   90.00
#
_symmetry.space_group_name_H-M   'P 1'
#
loop_
_entity.id
_entity.type
_entity.pdbx_description
1 polymer ?
#
loop_
_entity_poly.entity_id
_entity_poly.type
_entity_poly.pdbx_seq_one_letter_code
_entity_poly.pdbx_strand_id
1 'polypeptide(L)'
;VGPGRSFLLLPGNGSLLCSVCQPNPAAPGSRLSVQTLKFLAQAQRAGQERLNRLQMPARAAGEALEALHRYTLYLLQQDIHSWRSLRALAAESSAPPRVASRGRGTESA
;
A
#
# COMPACT_ATOMS: atom_id res chain seq x y z
N VAL A 1 3.07 -17.17 19.65
CA VAL A 1 2.29 -17.28 18.39
C VAL A 1 1.99 -18.75 18.17
N GLY A 2 0.71 -19.15 18.22
CA GLY A 2 0.31 -20.56 18.10
C GLY A 2 0.36 -21.08 16.66
N PRO A 3 0.46 -22.41 16.46
CA PRO A 3 0.40 -23.04 15.15
C PRO A 3 -0.95 -22.77 14.46
N GLY A 4 -0.95 -22.59 13.14
CA GLY A 4 -2.16 -22.41 12.33
C GLY A 4 -2.67 -20.99 12.14
N ARG A 5 -2.01 -19.96 12.70
CA ARG A 5 -2.39 -18.56 12.46
C ARG A 5 -1.92 -18.07 11.09
N SER A 6 -2.85 -17.49 10.33
CA SER A 6 -2.57 -16.77 9.09
C SER A 6 -2.73 -15.26 9.30
N PHE A 7 -2.02 -14.50 8.47
CA PHE A 7 -2.00 -13.05 8.51
C PHE A 7 -2.36 -12.52 7.13
N LEU A 8 -3.08 -11.42 7.08
CA LEU A 8 -3.40 -10.74 5.84
C LEU A 8 -2.49 -9.51 5.71
N LEU A 9 -1.81 -9.40 4.57
CA LEU A 9 -1.07 -8.18 4.24
C LEU A 9 -2.03 -7.14 3.68
N LEU A 10 -2.07 -5.96 4.30
CA LEU A 10 -2.78 -4.79 3.80
C LEU A 10 -1.84 -4.01 2.86
N PRO A 11 -2.10 -3.99 1.54
CA PRO A 11 -1.21 -3.32 0.60
C PRO A 11 -1.11 -1.81 0.87
N GLY A 12 -2.18 -1.23 1.39
CA GLY A 12 -2.32 0.21 1.64
C GLY A 12 -1.23 0.83 2.50
N ASN A 13 -0.72 0.07 3.45
CA ASN A 13 0.24 0.56 4.44
C ASN A 13 1.29 -0.49 4.82
N GLY A 14 1.34 -1.62 4.11
CA GLY A 14 2.23 -2.74 4.41
C GLY A 14 1.98 -3.42 5.76
N SER A 15 0.87 -3.13 6.43
CA SER A 15 0.58 -3.68 7.76
C SER A 15 0.04 -5.11 7.67
N LEU A 16 0.25 -5.87 8.76
CA LEU A 16 -0.25 -7.24 8.88
C LEU A 16 -1.45 -7.28 9.81
N LEU A 17 -2.50 -7.97 9.37
CA LEU A 17 -3.71 -8.15 10.14
C LEU A 17 -3.85 -9.63 10.51
N CYS A 18 -4.01 -9.91 11.81
CA CYS A 18 -4.13 -11.27 12.29
C CYS A 18 -5.52 -11.84 11.95
N SER A 19 -5.64 -13.16 11.79
CA SER A 19 -6.94 -13.79 11.51
C SER A 19 -8.04 -13.49 12.55
N VAL A 20 -7.67 -13.27 13.81
CA VAL A 20 -8.59 -12.86 14.89
C VAL A 20 -9.04 -11.40 14.74
N CYS A 21 -8.12 -10.57 14.23
CA CYS A 21 -8.30 -9.14 14.05
C CYS A 21 -9.14 -8.83 12.79
N GLN A 22 -9.43 -9.85 11.96
CA GLN A 22 -10.08 -9.72 10.67
C GLN A 22 -11.61 -9.74 10.83
N PRO A 23 -12.29 -8.59 10.70
CA PRO A 23 -13.74 -8.52 10.85
C PRO A 23 -14.48 -9.23 9.70
N ASN A 24 -13.85 -9.36 8.53
CA ASN A 24 -14.43 -10.04 7.37
C ASN A 24 -13.43 -11.06 6.75
N PRO A 25 -13.61 -12.37 6.98
CA PRO A 25 -12.71 -13.40 6.45
C PRO A 25 -12.78 -13.57 4.92
N ALA A 26 -13.82 -13.03 4.27
CA ALA A 26 -13.99 -13.04 2.82
C ALA A 26 -13.27 -11.88 2.11
N ALA A 27 -12.61 -10.99 2.86
CA ALA A 27 -11.87 -9.89 2.25
C ALA A 27 -10.74 -10.43 1.33
N PRO A 28 -10.66 -9.95 0.09
CA PRO A 28 -9.59 -10.33 -0.82
C PRO A 28 -8.25 -9.81 -0.28
N GLY A 29 -7.26 -10.69 -0.16
CA GLY A 29 -5.93 -10.32 0.32
C GLY A 29 -4.98 -11.51 0.43
N SER A 30 -3.67 -11.23 0.40
CA SER A 30 -2.65 -12.28 0.42
C SER A 30 -2.53 -12.80 1.85
N ARG A 31 -2.96 -14.05 2.05
CA ARG A 31 -2.80 -14.75 3.33
C ARG A 31 -1.39 -15.29 3.42
N LEU A 32 -0.69 -14.88 4.47
CA LEU A 32 0.68 -15.24 4.76
C LEU A 32 0.71 -16.13 6.00
N SER A 33 1.42 -17.25 5.91
CA SER A 33 1.78 -18.05 7.07
C SER A 33 2.85 -17.34 7.91
N VAL A 34 2.95 -17.68 9.19
CA VAL A 34 4.05 -17.21 10.05
C VAL A 34 5.43 -17.54 9.47
N GLN A 35 5.55 -18.70 8.82
CA GLN A 35 6.81 -19.13 8.21
C GLN A 35 7.20 -18.21 7.06
N THR A 36 6.26 -17.89 6.16
CA THR A 36 6.48 -16.93 5.08
C THR A 36 6.84 -15.55 5.62
N LEU A 37 6.17 -15.09 6.69
CA LEU A 37 6.50 -13.82 7.34
C LEU A 37 7.93 -13.77 7.89
N LYS A 38 8.41 -14.87 8.49
CA LYS A 38 9.80 -14.96 8.95
C LYS A 38 10.79 -14.86 7.79
N PHE A 39 10.50 -15.52 6.67
CA PHE A 39 11.31 -15.40 5.46
C PHE A 39 11.32 -13.97 4.92
N LEU A 40 10.15 -13.34 4.77
CA LEU A 40 10.05 -11.95 4.29
C LEU A 40 10.82 -10.98 5.20
N ALA A 41 10.68 -11.11 6.53
CA ALA A 41 11.42 -10.29 7.48
C ALA A 41 12.95 -10.50 7.39
N GLN A 42 13.39 -11.73 7.16
CA GLN A 42 14.80 -12.03 6.95
C GLN A 42 15.30 -11.47 5.61
N ALA A 43 14.50 -11.60 4.54
CA ALA A 43 14.82 -11.08 3.22
C ALA A 43 14.99 -9.57 3.22
N GLN A 44 14.11 -8.84 3.93
CA GLN A 44 14.19 -7.37 4.08
C GLN A 44 15.46 -6.89 4.80
N ARG A 45 16.08 -7.75 5.63
CA ARG A 45 17.33 -7.45 6.35
C ARG A 45 18.57 -7.96 5.61
N ALA A 46 18.40 -8.83 4.63
CA ALA A 46 19.48 -9.41 3.86
C ALA A 46 19.86 -8.48 2.70
N GLY A 47 21.16 -8.33 2.42
CA GLY A 47 21.61 -7.73 1.16
C GLY A 47 21.20 -8.60 -0.03
N GLN A 48 21.01 -7.98 -1.20
CA GLN A 48 20.51 -8.64 -2.42
C GLN A 48 21.31 -9.91 -2.79
N GLU A 49 22.63 -9.85 -2.67
CA GLU A 49 23.56 -10.97 -2.91
C GLU A 49 23.26 -12.23 -2.06
N ARG A 50 22.57 -12.06 -0.93
CA ARG A 50 22.27 -13.12 0.03
C ARG A 50 20.85 -13.66 -0.09
N LEU A 51 20.00 -13.07 -0.94
CA LEU A 51 18.62 -13.51 -1.13
C LEU A 51 18.53 -14.93 -1.70
N ASN A 52 19.49 -15.33 -2.56
CA ASN A 52 19.55 -16.70 -3.07
C ASN A 52 19.75 -17.75 -1.96
N ARG A 53 20.25 -17.35 -0.78
CA ARG A 53 20.46 -18.24 0.37
C ARG A 53 19.22 -18.41 1.24
N LEU A 54 18.16 -17.63 0.98
CA LEU A 54 16.95 -17.66 1.80
C LEU A 54 16.21 -19.01 1.69
N GLN A 55 16.49 -19.81 0.65
CA GLN A 55 15.97 -21.18 0.42
C GLN A 55 14.50 -21.35 0.86
N MET A 56 13.62 -20.51 0.33
CA MET A 56 12.20 -20.54 0.67
C MET A 56 11.55 -21.83 0.14
N PRO A 57 10.76 -22.54 0.96
CA PRO A 57 9.89 -23.61 0.47
C PRO A 57 8.92 -23.08 -0.59
N ALA A 58 8.57 -23.91 -1.58
CA ALA A 58 7.71 -23.51 -2.71
C ALA A 58 6.40 -22.85 -2.29
N ARG A 59 5.74 -23.37 -1.24
CA ARG A 59 4.53 -22.77 -0.67
C ARG A 59 4.77 -21.35 -0.16
N ALA A 60 5.84 -21.15 0.61
CA ALA A 60 6.19 -19.84 1.15
C ALA A 60 6.56 -18.86 0.03
N ALA A 61 7.25 -19.32 -1.01
CA ALA A 61 7.55 -18.53 -2.19
C ALA A 61 6.27 -18.08 -2.91
N GLY A 62 5.28 -18.97 -3.09
CA GLY A 62 3.99 -18.62 -3.68
C GLY A 62 3.24 -17.57 -2.86
N GLU A 63 3.15 -17.77 -1.53
CA GLU A 63 2.54 -16.80 -0.61
C GLU A 63 3.23 -15.43 -0.68
N ALA A 64 4.57 -15.42 -0.69
CA ALA A 64 5.38 -14.21 -0.78
C ALA A 64 5.21 -13.47 -2.10
N LEU A 65 5.26 -14.19 -3.24
CA LEU A 65 5.10 -13.60 -4.57
C LEU A 65 3.74 -12.97 -4.75
N GLU A 66 2.67 -13.63 -4.32
CA GLU A 66 1.32 -13.08 -4.37
C GLU A 66 1.18 -11.81 -3.51
N ALA A 67 1.80 -11.79 -2.33
CA ALA A 67 1.83 -10.60 -1.47
C ALA A 67 2.61 -9.45 -2.09
N LEU A 68 3.80 -9.71 -2.62
CA LEU A 68 4.63 -8.72 -3.30
C LEU A 68 3.94 -8.18 -4.55
N HIS A 69 3.32 -9.03 -5.35
CA HIS A 69 2.59 -8.62 -6.55
C HIS A 69 1.47 -7.64 -6.22
N ARG A 70 0.62 -7.97 -5.23
CA ARG A 70 -0.46 -7.06 -4.80
C ARG A 70 0.07 -5.76 -4.21
N TYR A 71 1.16 -5.81 -3.44
CA TYR A 71 1.79 -4.61 -2.90
C TYR A 71 2.33 -3.70 -4.02
N THR A 72 3.00 -4.27 -5.02
CA THR A 72 3.48 -3.51 -6.19
C THR A 72 2.34 -2.88 -6.98
N LEU A 73 1.24 -3.61 -7.21
CA LEU A 73 0.05 -3.05 -7.87
C LEU A 73 -0.52 -1.86 -7.08
N TYR A 74 -0.56 -1.97 -5.75
CA TYR A 74 -0.99 -0.86 -4.90
C TYR A 74 -0.07 0.36 -5.05
N LEU A 75 1.26 0.19 -4.98
CA LEU A 75 2.22 1.29 -5.15
C LEU A 75 2.07 1.96 -6.53
N LEU A 76 1.94 1.18 -7.60
CA LEU A 76 1.72 1.71 -8.94
C LEU A 76 0.43 2.53 -9.02
N GLN A 77 -0.65 2.03 -8.43
CA GLN A 77 -1.92 2.73 -8.42
C GLN A 77 -1.83 4.03 -7.59
N GLN A 78 -1.15 3.98 -6.44
CA GLN A 78 -0.88 5.16 -5.62
C GLN A 78 -0.10 6.23 -6.40
N ASP A 79 0.94 5.83 -7.15
CA ASP A 79 1.72 6.76 -7.98
C ASP A 79 0.84 7.38 -9.07
N ILE A 80 0.09 6.59 -9.83
CA ILE A 80 -0.82 7.10 -10.88
C ILE A 80 -1.79 8.15 -10.32
N HIS A 81 -2.33 7.90 -9.12
CA HIS A 81 -3.24 8.84 -8.47
C HIS A 81 -2.53 10.09 -7.95
N SER A 82 -1.33 9.96 -7.39
CA SER A 82 -0.58 11.11 -6.84
C SER A 82 -0.18 12.10 -7.93
N TRP A 83 0.18 11.64 -9.13
CA TRP A 83 0.48 12.51 -10.28
C TRP A 83 -0.67 13.40 -10.72
N ARG A 84 -1.93 12.97 -10.53
CA ARG A 84 -3.10 13.80 -10.84
C ARG A 84 -3.20 14.97 -9.86
N SER A 85 -3.06 14.69 -8.57
CA SER A 85 -3.09 15.71 -7.52
C SER A 85 -1.93 16.70 -7.64
N LEU A 86 -0.71 16.21 -7.92
CA LEU A 86 0.46 17.08 -8.11
C LEU A 86 0.30 18.03 -9.29
N ARG A 87 -0.25 17.56 -10.42
CA ARG A 87 -0.53 18.42 -11.58
C ARG A 87 -1.60 19.47 -11.28
N ALA A 88 -2.66 19.13 -10.54
CA ALA A 88 -3.68 20.08 -10.13
C ALA A 88 -3.08 21.19 -9.24
N LEU A 89 -2.26 20.82 -8.25
CA LEU A 89 -1.58 21.76 -7.36
C LEU A 89 -0.58 22.66 -8.12
N ALA A 90 0.17 22.11 -9.09
CA ALA A 90 1.10 22.88 -9.91
C ALA A 90 0.40 23.87 -10.86
N ALA A 91 -0.78 23.51 -11.38
CA ALA A 91 -1.60 24.42 -12.18
C ALA A 91 -2.17 25.56 -11.34
N GLU A 92 -2.53 25.30 -10.09
CA GLU A 92 -3.05 26.31 -9.17
C GLU A 92 -1.96 27.27 -8.67
N SER A 93 -0.74 26.77 -8.44
CA SER A 93 0.39 27.62 -8.04
C SER A 93 0.96 28.50 -9.16
N SER A 94 0.73 28.14 -10.42
CA SER A 94 1.13 28.92 -11.59
C SER A 94 0.04 29.87 -12.09
N ALA A 95 -1.19 29.75 -11.59
CA ALA A 95 -2.26 30.69 -11.90
C ALA A 95 -2.01 32.03 -11.17
N PRO A 96 -2.18 33.18 -11.83
CA PRO A 96 -2.13 34.47 -11.15
C PRO A 96 -3.20 34.51 -10.05
N PRO A 97 -2.97 35.22 -8.93
CA PRO A 97 -3.92 35.27 -7.82
C PRO A 97 -5.28 35.70 -8.37
N ARG A 98 -6.28 34.82 -8.23
CA ARG A 98 -7.66 35.15 -8.54
C ARG A 98 -8.07 36.27 -7.59
N VAL A 99 -7.97 37.52 -8.06
CA VAL A 99 -8.53 38.68 -7.38
C VAL A 99 -10.01 38.36 -7.19
N ALA A 100 -10.40 38.08 -5.95
CA ALA A 100 -11.79 37.91 -5.59
C ALA A 100 -12.53 39.19 -6.02
N SER A 101 -13.30 39.09 -7.10
CA SER A 101 -14.22 40.14 -7.52
C SER A 101 -15.28 40.26 -6.43
N ARG A 102 -14.99 41.13 -5.46
CA ARG A 102 -15.91 41.57 -4.42
C ARG A 102 -17.17 42.06 -5.12
N GLY A 103 -18.24 41.28 -4.96
CA GLY A 103 -19.57 41.59 -5.50
C GLY A 103 -19.94 43.01 -5.11
N ARG A 104 -20.20 43.83 -6.12
CA ARG A 104 -20.74 45.17 -5.98
C ARG A 104 -22.16 45.00 -5.45
N GLY A 105 -22.36 45.34 -4.18
CA GLY A 105 -23.68 45.38 -3.56
C GLY A 105 -24.60 46.29 -4.37
N THR A 106 -25.75 45.76 -4.75
CA THR A 106 -26.87 46.54 -5.27
C THR A 106 -27.52 47.25 -4.09
N GLU A 107 -27.14 48.50 -3.86
CA GLU A 107 -27.94 49.46 -3.10
C GLU A 107 -29.08 49.93 -4.00
N SER A 108 -30.28 49.39 -3.78
CA SER A 108 -31.53 49.89 -4.35
C SER A 108 -32.14 50.88 -3.36
N ALA A 109 -32.33 52.12 -3.84
CA ALA A 109 -33.17 53.15 -3.24
C ALA A 109 -34.65 52.92 -3.60
#